data_AF-A0A443SF22-F1
#
_entry.id   AF-A0A443SF22-F1
#
_cell.length_a   1.000
_cell.length_b   1.000
_cell.length_c   1.000
_cell.angle_alpha   90.00
_cell.angle_beta   90.00
_cell.angle_gamma   90.00
#
_symmetry.space_group_name_H-M   'P 1'
#
loop_
_entity.id
_entity.type
_entity.pdbx_description
1 polymer ?
#
loop_
_entity_poly.entity_id
_entity_poly.type
_entity_poly.pdbx_seq_one_letter_code
_entity_poly.pdbx_strand_id
1 'polypeptide(L)'
;MLLLIDVVVETVLSKIRERLNEGCRKSNDGHSKQTMGKTQANGAVGGQLEDESDIEQKYAKFFQINTDGLVKRNDGWRTRSDMINRDKELTQLIYAEDATMVRCQPLGSRNKHNGFRLPKYDVPKAVINALYEDKKPETAYPYISKPLDPQIYDHKFHYLLYFEEAAMYLSMRNFDLDRRRLNKCGDFMSLEIPREVLTRSALIKGNRVLLTHPTKRPIVSFEGFIHKIEQNYILMRFHEKFHEMYDGTEYNVSFHFGRTNFRQCHYAIDQVFSHACYELLFPSEKRNLSSKEKYLWKGNAKKMKYFNIDLNRTQKNAVIGVLRSSQRPSPYIIVGPPATGKTTTVVESILQIVVKLRKSRILVCTNSNILADEIALKLLESRIIYEDKLTRLVSVNYARNVNENLKSVSVIFTDDPHDNDWFYRKVIVTTCNNAGNLYCMLKNSMHFTHCIIDDSTKTSEPEALVAIGLVAAACGVVVLTGDPSQIRPNCESPISRYNGLSDPLMLRLMQYTPYLTSEKFKKFGGYNPYYITKLDVAYDGEK
;
A
#
# COMPACT_ATOMS: atom_id res chain seq x y z
N MET A 1 12.75 -41.49 -24.59
CA MET A 1 12.45 -40.27 -23.80
C MET A 1 11.05 -40.31 -23.20
N LEU A 2 10.01 -40.80 -23.91
CA LEU A 2 8.68 -41.07 -23.35
C LEU A 2 8.67 -42.17 -22.25
N LEU A 3 9.43 -43.25 -22.42
CA LEU A 3 9.57 -44.32 -21.41
C LEU A 3 10.24 -43.89 -20.08
N LEU A 4 11.00 -42.78 -20.07
CA LEU A 4 11.65 -42.29 -18.85
C LEU A 4 10.68 -41.48 -17.96
N ILE A 5 9.62 -40.93 -18.56
CA ILE A 5 8.62 -40.12 -17.86
C ILE A 5 7.68 -41.02 -17.06
N ASP A 6 7.26 -42.15 -17.62
CA ASP A 6 6.38 -43.11 -16.95
C ASP A 6 7.04 -43.75 -15.72
N VAL A 7 8.34 -44.07 -15.81
CA VAL A 7 9.11 -44.63 -14.67
C VAL A 7 9.26 -43.63 -13.53
N VAL A 8 9.44 -42.34 -13.84
CA VAL A 8 9.56 -41.28 -12.82
C VAL A 8 8.21 -41.02 -12.14
N VAL A 9 7.11 -41.06 -12.89
CA VAL A 9 5.75 -40.88 -12.35
C VAL A 9 5.37 -42.04 -11.43
N GLU A 10 5.61 -43.29 -11.83
CA GLU A 10 5.39 -44.49 -11.00
C GLU A 10 6.21 -44.46 -9.70
N THR A 11 7.49 -44.04 -9.78
CA THR A 11 8.38 -43.96 -8.62
C THR A 11 7.94 -42.88 -7.61
N VAL A 12 7.39 -41.77 -8.10
CA VAL A 12 6.85 -40.69 -7.25
C VAL A 12 5.54 -41.11 -6.59
N LEU A 13 4.64 -41.78 -7.32
CA LEU A 13 3.38 -42.28 -6.78
C LEU A 13 3.57 -43.38 -5.73
N SER A 14 4.58 -44.24 -5.90
CA SER A 14 4.99 -45.25 -4.91
C SER A 14 5.43 -44.62 -3.57
N LYS A 15 6.26 -43.58 -3.60
CA LYS A 15 6.73 -42.87 -2.39
C LYS A 15 5.64 -42.07 -1.67
N ILE A 16 4.63 -41.61 -2.40
CA ILE A 16 3.46 -40.93 -1.81
C ILE A 16 2.58 -41.94 -1.06
N ARG A 17 2.41 -43.16 -1.59
CA ARG A 17 1.66 -44.24 -0.92
C ARG A 17 2.32 -44.72 0.37
N GLU A 18 3.65 -44.77 0.44
CA GLU A 18 4.37 -45.10 1.69
C GLU A 18 4.14 -44.05 2.78
N ARG A 19 4.17 -42.75 2.43
CA ARG A 19 3.99 -41.65 3.40
C ARG A 19 2.56 -41.53 3.94
N LEU A 20 1.55 -41.88 3.14
CA LEU A 20 0.16 -41.88 3.58
C LEU A 20 -0.15 -43.00 4.58
N ASN A 21 0.58 -44.12 4.53
CA ASN A 21 0.39 -45.23 5.47
C ASN A 21 1.08 -44.99 6.83
N GLU A 22 2.09 -44.12 6.91
CA GLU A 22 2.75 -43.75 8.17
C GLU A 22 1.97 -42.71 8.99
N GLY A 23 1.09 -41.94 8.35
CA GLY A 23 0.30 -40.87 9.00
C GLY A 23 -0.92 -41.32 9.81
N CYS A 24 -1.37 -42.57 9.66
CA CYS A 24 -2.58 -43.09 10.32
C CYS A 24 -2.36 -43.70 11.71
N ARG A 25 -1.16 -43.57 12.31
CA ARG A 25 -0.86 -44.04 13.67
C ARG A 25 -0.23 -42.95 14.53
N LYS A 26 -1.06 -42.00 15.01
CA LYS A 26 -0.87 -41.09 16.17
C LYS A 26 -1.90 -39.96 16.03
N SER A 27 -2.75 -39.58 16.96
CA SER A 27 -3.05 -40.02 18.33
C SER A 27 -4.30 -39.21 18.71
N ASN A 28 -5.34 -39.91 19.15
CA ASN A 28 -6.44 -39.35 19.95
C ASN A 28 -5.92 -38.98 21.35
N ASP A 29 -6.68 -38.12 22.03
CA ASP A 29 -6.65 -37.70 23.46
C ASP A 29 -6.30 -36.20 23.59
N GLY A 30 -7.00 -35.34 24.33
CA GLY A 30 -8.14 -35.48 25.23
C GLY A 30 -8.50 -34.08 25.80
N HIS A 31 -9.71 -33.95 26.34
CA HIS A 31 -10.33 -32.75 26.90
C HIS A 31 -9.57 -32.03 28.05
N SER A 32 -9.77 -30.71 28.22
CA SER A 32 -10.70 -30.13 29.23
C SER A 32 -10.38 -28.66 29.67
N LYS A 33 -11.46 -28.04 30.16
CA LYS A 33 -11.76 -26.65 30.60
C LYS A 33 -10.92 -26.12 31.77
N GLN A 34 -10.84 -24.78 31.91
CA GLN A 34 -11.20 -23.97 33.13
C GLN A 34 -10.78 -22.49 32.97
N THR A 35 -11.71 -21.53 32.90
CA THR A 35 -12.33 -20.65 33.94
C THR A 35 -11.73 -19.25 34.08
N MET A 36 -12.65 -18.30 34.30
CA MET A 36 -12.53 -16.85 34.31
C MET A 36 -11.74 -16.27 35.49
N GLY A 37 -11.16 -15.08 35.27
CA GLY A 37 -10.89 -14.09 36.30
C GLY A 37 -11.35 -12.71 35.84
N LYS A 38 -12.38 -12.16 36.48
CA LYS A 38 -12.87 -10.78 36.32
C LYS A 38 -12.01 -9.83 37.15
N THR A 39 -11.73 -8.63 36.64
CA THR A 39 -11.36 -7.49 37.49
C THR A 39 -11.96 -6.21 36.90
N GLN A 40 -12.82 -5.57 37.69
CA GLN A 40 -13.40 -4.25 37.44
C GLN A 40 -12.37 -3.16 37.80
N ALA A 41 -12.35 -2.07 37.04
CA ALA A 41 -12.05 -0.74 37.56
C ALA A 41 -12.65 0.35 36.66
N ASN A 42 -13.24 1.34 37.33
CA ASN A 42 -14.08 2.42 36.83
C ASN A 42 -13.32 3.56 36.13
N GLY A 43 -14.04 4.32 35.29
CA GLY A 43 -14.18 5.76 35.50
C GLY A 43 -13.70 6.75 34.43
N ALA A 44 -14.68 7.34 33.73
CA ALA A 44 -14.74 8.73 33.23
C ALA A 44 -13.98 9.06 31.91
N VAL A 45 -14.42 9.95 31.00
CA VAL A 45 -15.38 11.08 31.00
C VAL A 45 -16.00 11.19 29.58
N GLY A 46 -17.24 11.67 29.51
CA GLY A 46 -18.11 11.63 28.34
C GLY A 46 -17.66 12.38 27.08
N GLY A 47 -17.79 11.69 25.95
CA GLY A 47 -18.14 12.27 24.65
C GLY A 47 -19.59 11.87 24.34
N GLN A 48 -20.32 12.74 23.66
CA GLN A 48 -21.73 12.52 23.29
C GLN A 48 -21.90 11.13 22.66
N LEU A 49 -22.64 10.27 23.36
CA LEU A 49 -23.06 8.96 22.86
C LEU A 49 -24.02 9.22 21.69
N GLU A 50 -23.57 8.93 20.47
CA GLU A 50 -24.52 8.65 19.38
C GLU A 50 -25.39 7.47 19.84
N ASP A 51 -26.70 7.63 19.69
CA ASP A 51 -27.71 6.67 20.12
C ASP A 51 -27.41 5.28 19.52
N GLU A 52 -27.31 4.23 20.35
CA GLU A 52 -27.02 2.86 19.90
C GLU A 52 -28.03 2.40 18.83
N SER A 53 -29.25 2.95 18.86
CA SER A 53 -30.28 2.72 17.84
C SER A 53 -29.96 3.35 16.48
N ASP A 54 -29.23 4.46 16.43
CA ASP A 54 -28.80 5.15 15.19
C ASP A 54 -27.57 4.46 14.56
N ILE A 55 -26.72 3.86 15.41
CA ILE A 55 -25.63 2.97 14.98
C ILE A 55 -26.19 1.66 14.43
N GLU A 56 -27.15 1.02 15.10
CA GLU A 56 -27.82 -0.19 14.60
C GLU A 56 -28.63 0.07 13.34
N GLN A 57 -29.29 1.23 13.19
CA GLN A 57 -29.97 1.63 11.95
C GLN A 57 -28.98 1.94 10.81
N LYS A 58 -27.81 2.54 11.11
CA LYS A 58 -26.70 2.66 10.14
C LYS A 58 -26.21 1.28 9.73
N TYR A 59 -25.93 0.37 10.66
CA TYR A 59 -25.49 -0.99 10.35
C TYR A 59 -26.55 -1.79 9.57
N ALA A 60 -27.84 -1.68 9.92
CA ALA A 60 -28.94 -2.36 9.21
C ALA A 60 -29.14 -1.82 7.78
N LYS A 61 -28.95 -0.51 7.55
CA LYS A 61 -28.86 0.07 6.20
C LYS A 61 -27.55 -0.28 5.47
N PHE A 62 -26.48 -0.62 6.17
CA PHE A 62 -25.15 -0.91 5.59
C PHE A 62 -24.95 -2.35 5.12
N PHE A 63 -25.63 -3.33 5.74
CA PHE A 63 -25.66 -4.71 5.25
C PHE A 63 -26.67 -4.92 4.11
N GLN A 64 -27.58 -3.95 3.90
CA GLN A 64 -28.23 -3.78 2.62
C GLN A 64 -27.21 -3.18 1.63
N ILE A 65 -26.34 -4.03 1.08
CA ILE A 65 -25.99 -3.86 -0.33
C ILE A 65 -27.34 -3.66 -1.01
N ASN A 66 -27.55 -2.52 -1.67
CA ASN A 66 -28.79 -2.19 -2.35
C ASN A 66 -29.11 -3.34 -3.34
N THR A 67 -29.90 -4.32 -2.89
CA THR A 67 -30.34 -5.50 -3.64
C THR A 67 -31.54 -5.16 -4.51
N ASP A 68 -32.12 -3.98 -4.32
CA ASP A 68 -33.25 -3.47 -5.08
C ASP A 68 -32.76 -2.98 -6.45
N GLY A 69 -32.47 -3.95 -7.32
CA GLY A 69 -32.10 -3.72 -8.71
C GLY A 69 -31.25 -4.81 -9.39
N LEU A 70 -30.79 -5.85 -8.68
CA LEU A 70 -30.00 -6.91 -9.29
C LEU A 70 -30.89 -8.01 -9.88
N VAL A 71 -31.27 -7.86 -11.15
CA VAL A 71 -31.85 -8.94 -11.95
C VAL A 71 -30.99 -9.23 -13.20
N LYS A 72 -30.46 -10.47 -13.19
CA LYS A 72 -30.07 -11.40 -14.28
C LYS A 72 -28.95 -11.03 -15.27
N ARG A 73 -28.01 -11.98 -15.42
CA ARG A 73 -27.76 -12.67 -16.71
C ARG A 73 -27.02 -14.00 -16.56
N ASN A 74 -27.06 -14.80 -17.63
CA ASN A 74 -26.18 -15.94 -17.95
C ASN A 74 -24.69 -15.55 -18.11
N ASP A 75 -24.32 -14.37 -17.64
CA ASP A 75 -23.02 -13.71 -17.76
C ASP A 75 -23.04 -12.37 -16.98
N GLY A 76 -23.86 -12.29 -15.91
CA GLY A 76 -24.01 -11.13 -15.02
C GLY A 76 -23.30 -11.28 -13.67
N TRP A 77 -23.31 -10.18 -12.89
CA TRP A 77 -22.67 -10.02 -11.57
C TRP A 77 -22.95 -11.18 -10.61
N ARG A 78 -21.91 -11.59 -9.86
CA ARG A 78 -22.02 -12.63 -8.83
C ARG A 78 -22.62 -12.04 -7.56
N THR A 79 -23.56 -12.77 -6.95
CA THR A 79 -23.96 -12.46 -5.57
C THR A 79 -22.77 -12.69 -4.64
N ARG A 80 -22.83 -12.16 -3.41
CA ARG A 80 -21.80 -12.45 -2.40
C ARG A 80 -21.62 -13.96 -2.19
N SER A 81 -22.72 -14.70 -2.12
CA SER A 81 -22.71 -16.16 -1.99
C SER A 81 -22.03 -16.85 -3.17
N ASP A 82 -22.28 -16.40 -4.40
CA ASP A 82 -21.63 -16.95 -5.60
C ASP A 82 -20.12 -16.68 -5.59
N MET A 83 -19.70 -15.48 -5.19
CA MET A 83 -18.28 -15.15 -5.04
C MET A 83 -17.60 -16.03 -3.99
N ILE A 84 -18.26 -16.27 -2.84
CA ILE A 84 -17.72 -17.11 -1.76
C ILE A 84 -17.57 -18.55 -2.25
N ASN A 85 -18.60 -19.10 -2.89
CA ASN A 85 -18.56 -20.46 -3.43
C ASN A 85 -17.46 -20.59 -4.47
N ARG A 86 -17.33 -19.61 -5.37
CA ARG A 86 -16.26 -19.58 -6.37
C ARG A 86 -14.87 -19.56 -5.74
N ASP A 87 -14.66 -18.75 -4.71
CA ASP A 87 -13.37 -18.64 -4.04
C ASP A 87 -12.99 -19.95 -3.32
N LYS A 88 -13.97 -20.62 -2.71
CA LYS A 88 -13.81 -21.96 -2.12
C LYS A 88 -13.44 -23.01 -3.16
N GLU A 89 -14.16 -23.06 -4.29
CA GLU A 89 -13.87 -23.98 -5.40
C GLU A 89 -12.46 -23.75 -5.95
N LEU A 90 -12.10 -22.50 -6.23
CA LEU A 90 -10.78 -22.16 -6.74
C LEU A 90 -9.67 -22.53 -5.76
N THR A 91 -9.86 -22.27 -4.47
CA THR A 91 -8.92 -22.65 -3.42
C THR A 91 -8.72 -24.16 -3.39
N GLN A 92 -9.79 -24.95 -3.45
CA GLN A 92 -9.71 -26.41 -3.51
C GLN A 92 -8.96 -26.89 -4.77
N LEU A 93 -9.18 -26.27 -5.92
CA LEU A 93 -8.51 -26.62 -7.17
C LEU A 93 -7.00 -26.30 -7.13
N ILE A 94 -6.63 -25.14 -6.59
CA ILE A 94 -5.22 -24.69 -6.53
C ILE A 94 -4.40 -25.54 -5.55
N TYR A 95 -5.01 -25.97 -4.44
CA TYR A 95 -4.33 -26.70 -3.36
C TYR A 95 -4.64 -28.21 -3.34
N ALA A 96 -5.24 -28.76 -4.41
CA ALA A 96 -5.44 -30.21 -4.52
C ALA A 96 -4.09 -30.95 -4.55
N GLU A 97 -4.06 -32.19 -4.04
CA GLU A 97 -2.82 -32.99 -3.97
C GLU A 97 -2.24 -33.30 -5.36
N ASP A 98 -3.10 -33.41 -6.37
CA ASP A 98 -2.75 -33.65 -7.77
C ASP A 98 -2.59 -32.35 -8.59
N ALA A 99 -2.63 -31.18 -7.96
CA ALA A 99 -2.50 -29.90 -8.65
C ALA A 99 -1.04 -29.60 -9.01
N THR A 100 -0.80 -29.38 -10.29
CA THR A 100 0.48 -28.90 -10.83
C THR A 100 0.31 -27.49 -11.41
N MET A 101 1.23 -26.58 -11.08
CA MET A 101 1.21 -25.21 -11.60
C MET A 101 2.41 -24.94 -12.50
N VAL A 102 2.14 -24.64 -13.77
CA VAL A 102 3.14 -24.15 -14.72
C VAL A 102 3.29 -22.64 -14.53
N ARG A 103 4.42 -22.23 -13.98
CA ARG A 103 4.72 -20.84 -13.63
C ARG A 103 5.17 -20.05 -14.86
N CYS A 104 4.81 -18.77 -14.91
CA CYS A 104 5.37 -17.81 -15.87
C CYS A 104 6.20 -16.79 -15.12
N GLN A 105 7.28 -16.29 -15.72
CA GLN A 105 8.02 -15.20 -15.10
C GLN A 105 7.13 -13.94 -15.04
N PRO A 106 7.04 -13.27 -13.88
CA PRO A 106 6.34 -12.00 -13.76
C PRO A 106 6.98 -10.90 -14.63
N LEU A 107 6.17 -9.92 -15.02
CA LEU A 107 6.64 -8.71 -15.73
C LEU A 107 7.79 -8.05 -14.97
N GLY A 108 8.95 -7.94 -15.63
CA GLY A 108 10.14 -7.27 -15.08
C GLY A 108 10.94 -8.06 -14.05
N SER A 109 10.66 -9.36 -13.85
CA SER A 109 11.46 -10.21 -12.97
C SER A 109 12.82 -10.54 -13.62
N ARG A 110 13.90 -9.92 -13.13
CA ARG A 110 15.28 -10.42 -13.34
C ARG A 110 15.69 -11.31 -12.16
N ASN A 111 16.68 -12.17 -12.37
CA ASN A 111 17.16 -13.13 -11.36
C ASN A 111 17.53 -12.39 -10.08
N LYS A 112 16.81 -12.71 -9.00
CA LYS A 112 17.01 -12.02 -7.73
C LYS A 112 18.30 -12.50 -7.07
N HIS A 113 19.39 -11.76 -7.24
CA HIS A 113 20.67 -12.06 -6.57
C HIS A 113 20.69 -11.55 -5.13
N ASN A 114 19.72 -10.72 -4.73
CA ASN A 114 19.58 -10.27 -3.36
C ASN A 114 18.75 -11.23 -2.48
N GLY A 115 19.33 -11.62 -1.34
CA GLY A 115 18.70 -12.52 -0.36
C GLY A 115 17.52 -11.95 0.42
N PHE A 116 17.21 -10.65 0.28
CA PHE A 116 16.06 -10.05 0.98
C PHE A 116 14.74 -10.43 0.31
N ARG A 117 13.83 -11.00 1.10
CA ARG A 117 12.46 -11.28 0.70
C ARG A 117 11.53 -10.80 1.80
N LEU A 118 10.52 -10.02 1.44
CA LEU A 118 9.45 -9.68 2.38
C LEU A 118 8.87 -10.97 2.98
N PRO A 119 8.46 -10.98 4.25
CA PRO A 119 7.66 -12.08 4.79
C PRO A 119 6.37 -12.28 3.98
N LYS A 120 5.75 -13.45 4.11
CA LYS A 120 4.57 -13.79 3.28
C LYS A 120 3.32 -13.01 3.69
N TYR A 121 3.12 -12.81 5.00
CA TYR A 121 1.91 -12.22 5.59
C TYR A 121 0.64 -12.83 4.99
N ASP A 122 0.54 -14.16 5.01
CA ASP A 122 -0.62 -14.84 4.46
C ASP A 122 -1.87 -14.50 5.28
N VAL A 123 -2.96 -14.17 4.59
CA VAL A 123 -4.24 -13.84 5.24
C VAL A 123 -4.66 -15.02 6.13
N PRO A 124 -4.91 -14.81 7.43
CA PRO A 124 -5.32 -15.89 8.32
C PRO A 124 -6.64 -16.53 7.86
N LYS A 125 -6.73 -17.87 7.90
CA LYS A 125 -7.96 -18.60 7.52
C LYS A 125 -9.18 -18.12 8.31
N ALA A 126 -8.98 -17.76 9.58
CA ALA A 126 -10.05 -17.25 10.43
C ALA A 126 -10.56 -15.86 9.99
N VAL A 127 -9.76 -15.03 9.32
CA VAL A 127 -10.20 -13.77 8.70
C VAL A 127 -11.06 -14.05 7.48
N ILE A 128 -10.63 -14.97 6.62
CA ILE A 128 -11.39 -15.41 5.43
C ILE A 128 -12.75 -15.99 5.87
N ASN A 129 -12.76 -16.89 6.85
CA ASN A 129 -13.99 -17.49 7.37
C ASN A 129 -14.92 -16.45 7.98
N ALA A 130 -14.39 -15.48 8.73
CA ALA A 130 -15.20 -14.39 9.29
C ALA A 130 -15.88 -13.57 8.19
N LEU A 131 -15.18 -13.29 7.09
CA LEU A 131 -15.75 -12.59 5.93
C LEU A 131 -16.84 -13.41 5.23
N TYR A 132 -16.68 -14.74 5.14
CA TYR A 132 -17.66 -15.62 4.50
C TYR A 132 -18.92 -15.83 5.34
N GLU A 133 -18.77 -15.97 6.66
CA GLU A 133 -19.86 -16.30 7.59
C GLU A 133 -20.66 -15.07 8.03
N ASP A 134 -20.28 -13.87 7.58
CA ASP A 134 -20.86 -12.57 7.94
C ASP A 134 -20.99 -12.35 9.45
N LYS A 135 -20.12 -13.01 10.22
CA LYS A 135 -20.02 -12.84 11.67
C LYS A 135 -19.35 -11.52 11.96
N LYS A 136 -19.85 -10.79 12.96
CA LYS A 136 -19.23 -9.57 13.51
C LYS A 136 -17.76 -9.84 13.87
N PRO A 137 -16.79 -9.41 13.05
CA PRO A 137 -15.38 -9.75 13.24
C PRO A 137 -14.83 -9.23 14.55
N GLU A 138 -15.44 -8.19 15.11
CA GLU A 138 -15.12 -7.58 16.40
C GLU A 138 -15.23 -8.60 17.55
N THR A 139 -16.05 -9.64 17.39
CA THR A 139 -16.18 -10.72 18.39
C THR A 139 -14.92 -11.57 18.44
N ALA A 140 -14.36 -11.90 17.27
CA ALA A 140 -13.16 -12.72 17.16
C ALA A 140 -11.87 -11.89 17.31
N TYR A 141 -11.93 -10.61 16.93
CA TYR A 141 -10.80 -9.69 16.86
C TYR A 141 -11.15 -8.36 17.53
N PRO A 142 -11.30 -8.34 18.86
CA PRO A 142 -11.82 -7.18 19.59
C PRO A 142 -10.90 -5.96 19.54
N TYR A 143 -9.62 -6.12 19.18
CA TYR A 143 -8.69 -5.00 19.02
C TYR A 143 -8.95 -4.17 17.75
N ILE A 144 -9.69 -4.69 16.76
CA ILE A 144 -10.01 -3.95 15.54
C ILE A 144 -10.90 -2.75 15.84
N SER A 145 -11.87 -2.91 16.75
CA SER A 145 -12.81 -1.86 17.15
C SER A 145 -12.32 -0.98 18.30
N LYS A 146 -11.25 -1.37 19.00
CA LYS A 146 -10.69 -0.56 20.09
C LYS A 146 -10.07 0.75 19.56
N PRO A 147 -10.17 1.85 20.33
CA PRO A 147 -9.40 3.07 20.08
C PRO A 147 -7.91 2.75 19.96
N LEU A 148 -7.22 3.41 19.02
CA LEU A 148 -5.83 3.12 18.72
C LEU A 148 -4.92 3.54 19.88
N ASP A 149 -4.07 2.62 20.34
CA ASP A 149 -3.00 2.88 21.29
C ASP A 149 -1.71 2.15 20.87
N PRO A 150 -0.53 2.53 21.41
CA PRO A 150 0.74 1.94 21.00
C PRO A 150 0.84 0.42 21.15
N GLN A 151 0.11 -0.20 22.07
CA GLN A 151 0.19 -1.65 22.34
C GLN A 151 -0.64 -2.48 21.38
N ILE A 152 -1.71 -1.90 20.80
CA ILE A 152 -2.62 -2.63 19.90
C ILE A 152 -2.44 -2.26 18.43
N TYR A 153 -1.63 -1.24 18.12
CA TYR A 153 -1.56 -0.65 16.79
C TYR A 153 -1.12 -1.65 15.73
N ASP A 154 -0.08 -2.44 16.00
CA ASP A 154 0.42 -3.47 15.08
C ASP A 154 -0.67 -4.51 14.77
N HIS A 155 -1.28 -5.06 15.82
CA HIS A 155 -2.37 -6.03 15.72
C HIS A 155 -3.56 -5.46 14.95
N LYS A 156 -4.00 -4.24 15.28
CA LYS A 156 -5.11 -3.57 14.62
C LYS A 156 -4.83 -3.39 13.13
N PHE A 157 -3.74 -2.72 12.75
CA PHE A 157 -3.47 -2.43 11.34
C PHE A 157 -3.14 -3.68 10.51
N HIS A 158 -2.47 -4.70 11.08
CA HIS A 158 -2.30 -5.97 10.39
C HIS A 158 -3.63 -6.64 10.06
N TYR A 159 -4.57 -6.69 11.00
CA TYR A 159 -5.85 -7.33 10.74
C TYR A 159 -6.74 -6.47 9.83
N LEU A 160 -6.71 -5.16 9.93
CA LEU A 160 -7.37 -4.28 8.96
C LEU A 160 -6.87 -4.56 7.53
N LEU A 161 -5.55 -4.72 7.34
CA LEU A 161 -4.96 -5.10 6.06
C LEU A 161 -5.39 -6.50 5.62
N TYR A 162 -5.44 -7.49 6.53
CA TYR A 162 -5.92 -8.83 6.20
C TYR A 162 -7.40 -8.84 5.76
N PHE A 163 -8.27 -8.08 6.43
CA PHE A 163 -9.67 -7.95 6.05
C PHE A 163 -9.84 -7.24 4.70
N GLU A 164 -9.03 -6.21 4.45
CA GLU A 164 -8.99 -5.52 3.15
C GLU A 164 -8.55 -6.47 2.04
N GLU A 165 -7.44 -7.19 2.26
CA GLU A 165 -6.91 -8.15 1.29
C GLU A 165 -7.94 -9.27 1.01
N ALA A 166 -8.61 -9.78 2.04
CA ALA A 166 -9.66 -10.78 1.90
C ALA A 166 -10.87 -10.25 1.11
N ALA A 167 -11.31 -9.02 1.36
CA ALA A 167 -12.39 -8.39 0.62
C ALA A 167 -12.03 -8.21 -0.87
N MET A 168 -10.79 -7.78 -1.15
CA MET A 168 -10.28 -7.68 -2.51
C MET A 168 -10.20 -9.05 -3.22
N TYR A 169 -9.85 -10.13 -2.52
CA TYR A 169 -9.87 -11.49 -3.12
C TYR A 169 -11.26 -11.89 -3.55
N LEU A 170 -12.24 -11.67 -2.67
CA LEU A 170 -13.62 -12.00 -2.94
C LEU A 170 -14.17 -11.17 -4.09
N SER A 171 -13.91 -9.86 -4.09
CA SER A 171 -14.32 -8.95 -5.17
C SER A 171 -13.69 -9.31 -6.51
N MET A 172 -12.43 -9.76 -6.52
CA MET A 172 -11.75 -10.23 -7.72
C MET A 172 -12.45 -11.45 -8.35
N ARG A 173 -13.21 -12.25 -7.57
CA ARG A 173 -14.04 -13.32 -8.14
C ARG A 173 -15.12 -12.78 -9.07
N ASN A 174 -15.50 -11.50 -9.05
CA ASN A 174 -16.45 -10.97 -10.05
C ASN A 174 -15.92 -11.02 -11.48
N PHE A 175 -14.60 -11.11 -11.66
CA PHE A 175 -13.95 -11.05 -12.98
C PHE A 175 -13.64 -12.43 -13.55
N ASP A 176 -13.73 -13.48 -12.74
CA ASP A 176 -13.45 -14.86 -13.13
C ASP A 176 -14.44 -15.35 -14.19
N LEU A 177 -13.92 -16.02 -15.23
CA LEU A 177 -14.71 -16.52 -16.35
C LEU A 177 -14.59 -18.04 -16.47
N ASP A 178 -15.68 -18.69 -16.85
CA ASP A 178 -15.71 -20.14 -17.07
C ASP A 178 -15.67 -20.48 -18.56
N ARG A 179 -14.99 -21.59 -18.88
CA ARG A 179 -14.97 -22.21 -20.21
C ARG A 179 -14.73 -21.21 -21.36
N ARG A 180 -13.69 -20.40 -21.25
CA ARG A 180 -13.30 -19.43 -22.27
C ARG A 180 -12.22 -19.98 -23.18
N ARG A 181 -12.37 -19.68 -24.48
CA ARG A 181 -11.31 -19.84 -25.45
C ARG A 181 -10.48 -18.57 -25.50
N LEU A 182 -9.19 -18.75 -25.64
CA LEU A 182 -8.20 -17.73 -25.91
C LEU A 182 -7.87 -17.74 -27.41
N ASN A 183 -7.45 -16.59 -27.95
CA ASN A 183 -6.94 -16.51 -29.32
C ASN A 183 -5.43 -16.22 -29.30
N LYS A 184 -4.66 -16.89 -30.17
CA LYS A 184 -3.24 -16.57 -30.34
C LYS A 184 -3.12 -15.22 -31.05
N CYS A 185 -2.32 -14.31 -30.48
CA CYS A 185 -2.09 -12.96 -30.98
C CYS A 185 -0.59 -12.64 -30.89
N GLY A 186 0.18 -13.14 -31.85
CA GLY A 186 1.64 -13.09 -31.82
C GLY A 186 2.20 -13.76 -30.56
N ASP A 187 2.94 -12.98 -29.77
CA ASP A 187 3.56 -13.38 -28.50
C ASP A 187 2.59 -13.47 -27.29
N PHE A 188 1.31 -13.21 -27.52
CA PHE A 188 0.29 -13.08 -26.49
C PHE A 188 -0.92 -13.99 -26.75
N MET A 189 -1.62 -14.32 -25.68
CA MET A 189 -2.96 -14.88 -25.72
C MET A 189 -3.97 -13.76 -25.47
N SER A 190 -4.90 -13.57 -26.38
CA SER A 190 -6.01 -12.63 -26.19
C SER A 190 -7.23 -13.34 -25.58
N LEU A 191 -7.89 -12.64 -24.66
CA LEU A 191 -9.15 -13.04 -24.06
C LEU A 191 -10.15 -11.91 -24.23
N GLU A 192 -11.27 -12.21 -24.89
CA GLU A 192 -12.38 -11.28 -25.00
C GLU A 192 -13.03 -11.10 -23.62
N ILE A 193 -13.21 -9.85 -23.21
CA ILE A 193 -13.84 -9.50 -21.94
C ILE A 193 -14.88 -8.41 -22.22
N PRO A 194 -16.13 -8.55 -21.72
CA PRO A 194 -17.15 -7.53 -21.88
C PRO A 194 -16.65 -6.17 -21.39
N ARG A 195 -16.97 -5.11 -22.15
CA ARG A 195 -16.50 -3.75 -21.86
C ARG A 195 -16.92 -3.29 -20.46
N GLU A 196 -18.08 -3.72 -19.99
CA GLU A 196 -18.65 -3.42 -18.67
C GLU A 196 -17.80 -4.00 -17.52
N VAL A 197 -17.07 -5.08 -17.78
CA VAL A 197 -16.13 -5.69 -16.84
C VAL A 197 -14.81 -4.92 -16.85
N LEU A 198 -14.36 -4.45 -18.03
CA LEU A 198 -13.10 -3.70 -18.19
C LEU A 198 -13.17 -2.25 -17.69
N THR A 199 -14.34 -1.62 -17.69
CA THR A 199 -14.52 -0.27 -17.14
C THR A 199 -14.41 -0.23 -15.62
N ARG A 200 -14.49 -1.38 -14.93
CA ARG A 200 -14.23 -1.47 -13.49
C ARG A 200 -12.73 -1.66 -13.28
N SER A 201 -12.11 -0.65 -12.66
CA SER A 201 -10.66 -0.45 -12.48
C SER A 201 -9.87 -1.51 -11.71
N ALA A 202 -10.42 -2.70 -11.47
CA ALA A 202 -9.77 -3.79 -10.74
C ALA A 202 -8.73 -4.53 -11.60
N LEU A 203 -9.01 -4.72 -12.90
CA LEU A 203 -8.08 -5.35 -13.83
C LEU A 203 -7.05 -4.32 -14.31
N ILE A 204 -5.78 -4.60 -14.02
CA ILE A 204 -4.64 -3.77 -14.44
C ILE A 204 -3.51 -4.63 -15.02
N LYS A 205 -2.65 -3.99 -15.82
CA LYS A 205 -1.41 -4.60 -16.30
C LYS A 205 -0.59 -5.13 -15.12
N GLY A 206 -0.12 -6.37 -15.24
CA GLY A 206 0.62 -7.08 -14.19
C GLY A 206 -0.25 -7.90 -13.24
N ASN A 207 -1.59 -7.83 -13.31
CA ASN A 207 -2.41 -8.81 -12.61
C ASN A 207 -2.10 -10.22 -13.10
N ARG A 208 -2.11 -11.15 -12.16
CA ARG A 208 -1.86 -12.57 -12.40
C ARG A 208 -3.14 -13.23 -12.87
N VAL A 209 -3.01 -14.11 -13.85
CA VAL A 209 -4.10 -14.88 -14.42
C VAL A 209 -3.77 -16.35 -14.26
N LEU A 210 -4.73 -17.15 -13.81
CA LEU A 210 -4.64 -18.60 -13.76
C LEU A 210 -5.63 -19.20 -14.74
N LEU A 211 -5.13 -20.12 -15.56
CA LEU A 211 -5.94 -20.96 -16.43
C LEU A 211 -6.00 -22.37 -15.86
N THR A 212 -7.20 -22.89 -15.64
CA THR A 212 -7.43 -24.27 -15.19
C THR A 212 -8.37 -24.97 -16.17
N HIS A 213 -8.05 -26.20 -16.56
CA HIS A 213 -8.94 -26.96 -17.45
C HIS A 213 -10.27 -27.26 -16.72
N PRO A 214 -11.44 -27.12 -17.39
CA PRO A 214 -12.74 -27.28 -16.73
C PRO A 214 -13.00 -28.68 -16.14
N THR A 215 -12.45 -29.73 -16.78
CA THR A 215 -12.74 -31.13 -16.44
C THR A 215 -11.54 -32.07 -16.32
N LYS A 216 -10.33 -31.67 -16.74
CA LYS A 216 -9.20 -32.62 -16.83
C LYS A 216 -8.55 -32.79 -15.46
N ARG A 217 -8.14 -34.02 -15.18
CA ARG A 217 -7.32 -34.43 -14.04
C ARG A 217 -6.07 -35.17 -14.55
N PRO A 218 -4.89 -35.04 -13.92
CA PRO A 218 -4.60 -34.17 -12.77
C PRO A 218 -4.76 -32.67 -13.12
N ILE A 219 -5.00 -31.83 -12.10
CA ILE A 219 -5.24 -30.39 -12.32
C ILE A 219 -3.93 -29.73 -12.76
N VAL A 220 -3.87 -29.29 -14.03
CA VAL A 220 -2.78 -28.45 -14.50
C VAL A 220 -3.26 -27.01 -14.60
N SER A 221 -2.61 -26.11 -13.86
CA SER A 221 -2.85 -24.68 -13.89
C SER A 221 -1.74 -23.95 -14.63
N PHE A 222 -2.08 -23.05 -15.55
CA PHE A 222 -1.11 -22.19 -16.22
C PHE A 222 -1.18 -20.78 -15.66
N GLU A 223 -0.05 -20.29 -15.17
CA GLU A 223 0.10 -18.92 -14.71
C GLU A 223 0.50 -18.00 -15.85
N GLY A 224 -0.14 -16.84 -15.91
CA GLY A 224 0.20 -15.76 -16.82
C GLY A 224 -0.05 -14.41 -16.19
N PHE A 225 0.25 -13.35 -16.95
CA PHE A 225 0.08 -11.98 -16.50
C PHE A 225 -0.55 -11.11 -17.59
N ILE A 226 -1.41 -10.17 -17.18
CA ILE A 226 -1.97 -9.17 -18.08
C ILE A 226 -0.86 -8.23 -18.55
N HIS A 227 -0.67 -8.12 -19.86
CA HIS A 227 0.34 -7.26 -20.49
C HIS A 227 -0.26 -5.99 -21.06
N LYS A 228 -1.48 -6.07 -21.60
CA LYS A 228 -2.23 -4.96 -22.16
C LYS A 228 -3.72 -5.15 -21.92
N ILE A 229 -4.42 -4.05 -21.67
CA ILE A 229 -5.87 -4.00 -21.57
C ILE A 229 -6.34 -3.10 -22.70
N GLU A 230 -7.24 -3.62 -23.53
CA GLU A 230 -7.86 -2.93 -24.66
C GLU A 230 -9.36 -2.79 -24.37
N GLN A 231 -10.12 -2.16 -25.27
CA GLN A 231 -11.54 -1.84 -25.00
C GLN A 231 -12.43 -3.06 -24.75
N ASN A 232 -12.18 -4.17 -25.47
CA ASN A 232 -13.01 -5.39 -25.44
C ASN A 232 -12.19 -6.68 -25.21
N TYR A 233 -10.90 -6.58 -24.98
CA TYR A 233 -10.04 -7.75 -24.76
C TYR A 233 -8.83 -7.40 -23.91
N ILE A 234 -8.21 -8.43 -23.34
CA ILE A 234 -6.92 -8.33 -22.67
C ILE A 234 -5.89 -9.18 -23.38
N LEU A 235 -4.64 -8.70 -23.40
CA LEU A 235 -3.49 -9.47 -23.85
C LEU A 235 -2.74 -9.99 -22.65
N MET A 236 -2.51 -11.30 -22.64
CA MET A 236 -1.83 -12.01 -21.56
C MET A 236 -0.66 -12.80 -22.11
N ARG A 237 0.36 -12.99 -21.28
CA ARG A 237 1.47 -13.91 -21.60
C ARG A 237 1.54 -14.99 -20.52
N PHE A 238 1.61 -16.23 -20.98
CA PHE A 238 1.84 -17.44 -20.19
C PHE A 238 3.23 -18.01 -20.50
N HIS A 239 3.60 -19.08 -19.81
CA HIS A 239 4.80 -19.85 -20.13
C HIS A 239 4.79 -20.34 -21.59
N GLU A 240 5.93 -20.35 -22.27
CA GLU A 240 6.07 -20.67 -23.71
C GLU A 240 5.41 -21.99 -24.09
N LYS A 241 5.65 -23.06 -23.33
CA LYS A 241 4.97 -24.36 -23.49
C LYS A 241 3.44 -24.26 -23.61
N PHE A 242 2.78 -23.36 -22.87
CA PHE A 242 1.33 -23.17 -23.00
C PHE A 242 0.97 -22.64 -24.39
N HIS A 243 1.71 -21.63 -24.89
CA HIS A 243 1.48 -21.06 -26.23
C HIS A 243 1.72 -22.07 -27.34
N GLU A 244 2.71 -22.95 -27.17
CA GLU A 244 3.00 -24.04 -28.11
C GLU A 244 1.86 -25.06 -28.14
N MET A 245 1.45 -25.56 -26.97
CA MET A 245 0.46 -26.65 -26.86
C MET A 245 -0.99 -26.21 -27.02
N TYR A 246 -1.29 -24.91 -26.88
CA TYR A 246 -2.67 -24.44 -26.91
C TYR A 246 -3.30 -24.64 -28.29
N ASP A 247 -4.41 -25.38 -28.29
CA ASP A 247 -5.11 -25.92 -29.45
C ASP A 247 -6.54 -25.36 -29.62
N GLY A 248 -6.89 -24.33 -28.85
CA GLY A 248 -8.25 -23.78 -28.82
C GLY A 248 -9.16 -24.39 -27.74
N THR A 249 -8.64 -25.28 -26.90
CA THR A 249 -9.35 -25.82 -25.73
C THR A 249 -9.85 -24.72 -24.79
N GLU A 250 -11.03 -24.94 -24.20
CA GLU A 250 -11.63 -24.03 -23.22
C GLU A 250 -10.95 -24.14 -21.84
N TYR A 251 -10.73 -22.99 -21.19
CA TYR A 251 -10.18 -22.88 -19.85
C TYR A 251 -11.07 -22.03 -18.95
N ASN A 252 -11.12 -22.36 -17.67
CA ASN A 252 -11.57 -21.41 -16.65
C ASN A 252 -10.45 -20.42 -16.40
N VAL A 253 -10.81 -19.14 -16.29
CA VAL A 253 -9.90 -18.01 -16.14
C VAL A 253 -10.14 -17.38 -14.77
N SER A 254 -9.10 -17.33 -13.94
CA SER A 254 -9.16 -16.68 -12.64
C SER A 254 -8.15 -15.56 -12.48
N PHE A 255 -8.63 -14.38 -12.10
CA PHE A 255 -7.81 -13.18 -11.94
C PHE A 255 -7.33 -13.01 -10.51
N HIS A 256 -6.13 -12.46 -10.34
CA HIS A 256 -5.53 -12.25 -9.03
C HIS A 256 -4.78 -10.91 -9.01
N PHE A 257 -5.00 -10.10 -7.98
CA PHE A 257 -4.23 -8.88 -7.76
C PHE A 257 -2.85 -9.17 -7.16
N GLY A 258 -1.94 -8.21 -7.30
CA GLY A 258 -0.61 -8.30 -6.72
C GLY A 258 -0.61 -7.97 -5.23
N ARG A 259 -0.06 -8.87 -4.41
CA ARG A 259 0.02 -8.70 -2.94
C ARG A 259 1.18 -7.84 -2.45
N THR A 260 1.98 -7.27 -3.36
CA THR A 260 3.23 -6.58 -3.00
C THR A 260 2.99 -5.43 -2.03
N ASN A 261 1.99 -4.59 -2.30
CA ASN A 261 1.69 -3.44 -1.45
C ASN A 261 1.24 -3.88 -0.05
N PHE A 262 0.33 -4.86 0.07
CA PHE A 262 -0.07 -5.41 1.37
C PHE A 262 1.15 -5.90 2.16
N ARG A 263 2.01 -6.70 1.53
CA ARG A 263 3.22 -7.23 2.20
C ARG A 263 4.19 -6.13 2.60
N GLN A 264 4.31 -5.07 1.81
CA GLN A 264 5.10 -3.88 2.17
C GLN A 264 4.48 -3.14 3.35
N CYS A 265 3.15 -2.94 3.39
CA CYS A 265 2.45 -2.31 4.49
C CYS A 265 2.60 -3.12 5.80
N HIS A 266 2.41 -4.44 5.74
CA HIS A 266 2.67 -5.31 6.90
C HIS A 266 4.12 -5.20 7.37
N TYR A 267 5.08 -5.30 6.45
CA TYR A 267 6.49 -5.15 6.79
C TYR A 267 6.80 -3.78 7.40
N ALA A 268 6.23 -2.71 6.87
CA ALA A 268 6.40 -1.35 7.37
C ALA A 268 5.89 -1.21 8.81
N ILE A 269 4.74 -1.81 9.12
CA ILE A 269 4.21 -1.90 10.49
C ILE A 269 5.25 -2.58 11.39
N ASP A 270 5.74 -3.78 11.05
CA ASP A 270 6.76 -4.48 11.85
C ASP A 270 8.03 -3.64 12.06
N GLN A 271 8.47 -2.92 11.02
CA GLN A 271 9.66 -2.08 11.11
C GLN A 271 9.48 -0.90 12.07
N VAL A 272 8.33 -0.24 12.08
CA VAL A 272 8.11 0.95 12.93
C VAL A 272 8.20 0.60 14.43
N PHE A 273 7.74 -0.59 14.81
CA PHE A 273 7.82 -1.08 16.19
C PHE A 273 9.22 -1.53 16.57
N SER A 274 9.91 -2.21 15.64
CA SER A 274 11.28 -2.68 15.85
C SER A 274 12.27 -1.52 16.10
N HIS A 275 12.00 -0.34 15.54
CA HIS A 275 12.86 0.84 15.68
C HIS A 275 12.43 1.83 16.77
N ALA A 276 11.52 1.44 17.68
CA ALA A 276 11.01 2.28 18.77
C ALA A 276 10.51 3.66 18.31
N CYS A 277 9.92 3.75 17.11
CA CYS A 277 9.48 5.00 16.50
C CYS A 277 8.07 5.43 16.95
N TYR A 278 7.67 5.04 18.17
CA TYR A 278 6.34 5.31 18.71
C TYR A 278 5.99 6.80 18.76
N GLU A 279 6.96 7.66 19.03
CA GLU A 279 6.75 9.12 19.04
C GLU A 279 6.38 9.70 17.67
N LEU A 280 6.64 8.99 16.57
CA LEU A 280 6.18 9.39 15.25
C LEU A 280 4.68 9.10 15.07
N LEU A 281 4.25 7.92 15.51
CA LEU A 281 2.86 7.45 15.41
C LEU A 281 1.94 8.04 16.48
N PHE A 282 2.50 8.29 17.66
CA PHE A 282 1.84 8.81 18.85
C PHE A 282 2.67 9.95 19.46
N PRO A 283 2.70 11.11 18.79
CA PRO A 283 3.45 12.27 19.29
C PRO A 283 2.94 12.74 20.66
N SER A 284 3.86 13.23 21.50
CA SER A 284 3.53 13.85 22.78
C SER A 284 4.24 15.21 22.90
N GLU A 285 3.64 16.15 23.63
CA GLU A 285 4.24 17.49 23.83
C GLU A 285 5.56 17.47 24.62
N LYS A 286 5.84 16.38 25.34
CA LYS A 286 6.85 16.31 26.41
C LYS A 286 8.27 15.97 25.94
N ARG A 287 8.75 16.52 24.81
CA ARG A 287 10.18 16.40 24.46
C ARG A 287 10.95 17.70 24.70
N ASN A 288 11.61 17.77 25.86
CA ASN A 288 12.68 18.72 26.13
C ASN A 288 13.93 18.29 25.35
N LEU A 289 13.95 18.53 24.02
CA LEU A 289 15.21 18.46 23.27
C LEU A 289 16.19 19.46 23.89
N SER A 290 17.44 19.02 24.11
CA SER A 290 18.49 19.92 24.62
C SER A 290 18.59 21.15 23.71
N SER A 291 18.87 22.33 24.29
CA SER A 291 18.93 23.60 23.55
C SER A 291 19.90 23.57 22.36
N LYS A 292 20.87 22.64 22.36
CA LYS A 292 21.86 22.43 21.29
C LYS A 292 21.32 21.60 20.09
N GLU A 293 20.27 20.81 20.26
CA GLU A 293 19.73 19.87 19.24
C GLU A 293 18.36 20.30 18.67
N LYS A 294 17.81 21.39 19.19
CA LYS A 294 16.44 21.84 18.88
C LYS A 294 16.16 22.10 17.39
N TYR A 295 17.16 22.49 16.59
CA TYR A 295 16.96 22.78 15.16
C TYR A 295 18.06 22.13 14.30
N LEU A 296 17.66 21.53 13.17
CA LEU A 296 18.58 21.05 12.15
C LEU A 296 19.33 22.20 11.48
N TRP A 297 18.61 23.28 11.18
CA TRP A 297 19.19 24.51 10.64
C TRP A 297 19.07 25.67 11.63
N LYS A 298 20.22 26.26 11.98
CA LYS A 298 20.35 27.35 12.97
C LYS A 298 20.55 28.74 12.35
N GLY A 299 20.38 28.85 11.03
CA GLY A 299 20.56 30.13 10.34
C GLY A 299 19.45 31.15 10.63
N ASN A 300 19.70 32.40 10.24
CA ASN A 300 18.74 33.48 10.42
C ASN A 300 17.64 33.42 9.34
N ALA A 301 16.42 33.03 9.74
CA ALA A 301 15.25 32.94 8.86
C ALA A 301 14.92 34.25 8.13
N LYS A 302 15.16 35.42 8.76
CA LYS A 302 14.89 36.72 8.13
C LYS A 302 15.84 37.04 6.97
N LYS A 303 17.02 36.41 6.95
CA LYS A 303 18.04 36.57 5.89
C LYS A 303 18.03 35.41 4.89
N MET A 304 17.07 34.49 4.99
CA MET A 304 16.99 33.36 4.09
C MET A 304 16.55 33.85 2.70
N LYS A 305 17.35 33.51 1.69
CA LYS A 305 17.00 33.72 0.28
C LYS A 305 16.25 32.49 -0.21
N TYR A 306 15.05 32.71 -0.75
CA TYR A 306 14.21 31.68 -1.36
C TYR A 306 14.52 31.59 -2.84
N PHE A 307 14.40 30.38 -3.43
CA PHE A 307 14.60 30.20 -4.87
C PHE A 307 13.36 30.67 -5.63
N ASN A 308 12.18 30.34 -5.12
CA ASN A 308 10.94 30.95 -5.57
C ASN A 308 10.69 32.28 -4.82
N ILE A 309 10.74 33.40 -5.56
CA ILE A 309 10.54 34.75 -5.02
C ILE A 309 9.08 35.04 -4.66
N ASP A 310 8.14 34.38 -5.32
CA ASP A 310 6.69 34.61 -5.22
C ASP A 310 6.05 33.88 -4.05
N LEU A 311 6.84 33.23 -3.20
CA LEU A 311 6.30 32.54 -2.02
C LEU A 311 5.67 33.54 -1.05
N ASN A 312 4.43 33.25 -0.68
CA ASN A 312 3.73 34.03 0.33
C ASN A 312 4.28 33.74 1.74
N ARG A 313 3.77 34.48 2.73
CA ARG A 313 4.25 34.37 4.11
C ARG A 313 4.04 32.98 4.72
N THR A 314 2.91 32.32 4.48
CA THR A 314 2.62 30.99 5.07
C THR A 314 3.47 29.91 4.42
N GLN A 315 3.68 29.97 3.11
CA GLN A 315 4.61 29.07 2.40
C GLN A 315 6.05 29.24 2.90
N LYS A 316 6.52 30.49 3.08
CA LYS A 316 7.84 30.79 3.66
C LYS A 316 7.98 30.22 5.08
N ASN A 317 6.94 30.36 5.91
CA ASN A 317 6.92 29.78 7.26
C ASN A 317 6.97 28.25 7.23
N ALA A 318 6.25 27.60 6.31
CA ALA A 318 6.30 26.15 6.14
C ALA A 318 7.71 25.66 5.78
N VAL A 319 8.37 26.33 4.81
CA VAL A 319 9.76 26.03 4.41
C VAL A 319 10.72 26.15 5.60
N ILE A 320 10.58 27.21 6.40
CA ILE A 320 11.39 27.39 7.62
C ILE A 320 11.09 26.29 8.65
N GLY A 321 9.83 25.92 8.84
CA GLY A 321 9.39 24.86 9.75
C GLY A 321 10.03 23.52 9.39
N VAL A 322 9.94 23.13 8.11
CA VAL A 322 10.58 21.93 7.57
C VAL A 322 12.09 21.98 7.76
N LEU A 323 12.75 23.10 7.39
CA LEU A 323 14.20 23.21 7.47
C LEU A 323 14.73 23.15 8.93
N ARG A 324 13.95 23.66 9.89
CA ARG A 324 14.28 23.63 11.32
C ARG A 324 13.97 22.29 11.96
N SER A 325 12.83 21.68 11.64
CA SER A 325 12.41 20.37 12.13
C SER A 325 12.60 20.17 13.64
N SER A 326 12.04 21.08 14.43
CA SER A 326 12.16 21.09 15.89
C SER A 326 11.29 20.09 16.62
N GLN A 327 10.24 19.64 15.95
CA GLN A 327 9.25 18.70 16.47
C GLN A 327 9.65 17.24 16.30
N ARG A 328 10.79 16.97 15.64
CA ARG A 328 11.30 15.62 15.46
C ARG A 328 11.35 14.85 16.78
N PRO A 329 11.02 13.55 16.75
CA PRO A 329 10.72 12.71 15.58
C PRO A 329 9.28 12.80 15.08
N SER A 330 8.46 13.67 15.68
CA SER A 330 7.07 13.87 15.26
C SER A 330 7.01 14.44 13.83
N PRO A 331 6.03 14.04 13.01
CA PRO A 331 5.85 14.60 11.67
C PRO A 331 5.58 16.12 11.67
N TYR A 332 6.08 16.80 10.64
CA TYR A 332 5.63 18.16 10.30
C TYR A 332 4.49 18.07 9.28
N ILE A 333 3.42 18.84 9.44
CA ILE A 333 2.28 18.83 8.52
C ILE A 333 2.16 20.17 7.79
N ILE A 334 2.02 20.12 6.47
CA ILE A 334 1.64 21.28 5.64
C ILE A 334 0.23 21.04 5.12
N VAL A 335 -0.73 21.83 5.63
CA VAL A 335 -2.14 21.73 5.24
C VAL A 335 -2.50 22.89 4.31
N GLY A 336 -3.26 22.63 3.25
CA GLY A 336 -3.84 23.71 2.45
C GLY A 336 -4.89 23.21 1.46
N PRO A 337 -5.94 24.00 1.17
CA PRO A 337 -6.89 23.73 0.08
C PRO A 337 -6.22 23.55 -1.30
N PRO A 338 -6.97 23.15 -2.36
CA PRO A 338 -6.46 23.15 -3.73
C PRO A 338 -5.96 24.57 -4.12
N ALA A 339 -4.99 24.64 -5.03
CA ALA A 339 -4.39 25.89 -5.51
C ALA A 339 -3.64 26.77 -4.48
N THR A 340 -3.42 26.32 -3.23
CA THR A 340 -2.60 27.05 -2.23
C THR A 340 -1.08 26.92 -2.43
N GLY A 341 -0.63 26.25 -3.49
CA GLY A 341 0.80 26.07 -3.76
C GLY A 341 1.51 25.07 -2.83
N LYS A 342 0.82 24.04 -2.34
CA LYS A 342 1.41 22.94 -1.52
C LYS A 342 2.66 22.35 -2.19
N THR A 343 2.52 21.88 -3.43
CA THR A 343 3.62 21.26 -4.18
C THR A 343 4.77 22.25 -4.42
N THR A 344 4.47 23.52 -4.70
CA THR A 344 5.48 24.59 -4.81
C THR A 344 6.25 24.79 -3.49
N THR A 345 5.54 24.73 -2.36
CA THR A 345 6.14 24.81 -1.02
C THR A 345 7.02 23.60 -0.70
N VAL A 346 6.59 22.40 -1.12
CA VAL A 346 7.38 21.16 -1.00
C VAL A 346 8.66 21.26 -1.83
N VAL A 347 8.56 21.68 -3.09
CA VAL A 347 9.73 21.87 -3.97
C VAL A 347 10.71 22.85 -3.34
N GLU A 348 10.27 24.04 -2.92
CA GLU A 348 11.17 25.00 -2.25
C GLU A 348 11.81 24.38 -1.00
N SER A 349 11.06 23.64 -0.19
CA SER A 349 11.58 22.98 1.01
C SER A 349 12.70 21.99 0.67
N ILE A 350 12.52 21.20 -0.39
CA ILE A 350 13.55 20.27 -0.89
C ILE A 350 14.80 21.04 -1.33
N LEU A 351 14.65 22.10 -2.11
CA LEU A 351 15.77 22.93 -2.57
C LEU A 351 16.56 23.52 -1.39
N GLN A 352 15.87 24.05 -0.38
CA GLN A 352 16.49 24.58 0.83
C GLN A 352 17.20 23.50 1.64
N ILE A 353 16.60 22.31 1.81
CA ILE A 353 17.26 21.18 2.48
C ILE A 353 18.54 20.78 1.74
N VAL A 354 18.49 20.66 0.41
CA VAL A 354 19.66 20.27 -0.40
C VAL A 354 20.82 21.25 -0.22
N VAL A 355 20.54 22.56 -0.22
CA VAL A 355 21.56 23.61 -0.15
C VAL A 355 22.06 23.85 1.28
N LYS A 356 21.17 23.83 2.27
CA LYS A 356 21.50 24.20 3.66
C LYS A 356 21.93 22.99 4.51
N LEU A 357 21.43 21.80 4.22
CA LEU A 357 21.72 20.57 4.97
C LEU A 357 22.53 19.62 4.09
N ARG A 358 23.83 19.87 3.93
CA ARG A 358 24.70 19.13 2.97
C ARG A 358 24.73 17.61 3.18
N LYS A 359 24.54 17.13 4.41
CA LYS A 359 24.50 15.70 4.75
C LYS A 359 23.12 15.04 4.56
N SER A 360 22.10 15.81 4.16
CA SER A 360 20.75 15.27 3.94
C SER A 360 20.70 14.27 2.79
N ARG A 361 19.78 13.32 2.88
CA ARG A 361 19.29 12.46 1.81
C ARG A 361 17.77 12.46 1.91
N ILE A 362 17.11 12.73 0.80
CA ILE A 362 15.68 13.07 0.79
C ILE A 362 14.95 12.01 -0.04
N LEU A 363 14.01 11.33 0.61
CA LEU A 363 12.99 10.53 -0.05
C LEU A 363 11.72 11.38 -0.18
N VAL A 364 11.26 11.55 -1.41
CA VAL A 364 10.00 12.24 -1.71
C VAL A 364 9.03 11.22 -2.29
N CYS A 365 7.88 11.09 -1.65
CA CYS A 365 6.84 10.15 -2.02
C CYS A 365 5.54 10.88 -2.34
N THR A 366 4.76 10.31 -3.26
CA THR A 366 3.40 10.76 -3.58
C THR A 366 2.48 9.55 -3.71
N ASN A 367 1.16 9.79 -3.83
CA ASN A 367 0.19 8.73 -4.09
C ASN A 367 0.10 8.32 -5.58
N SER A 368 0.66 9.11 -6.52
CA SER A 368 0.53 8.85 -7.96
C SER A 368 1.80 9.23 -8.74
N ASN A 369 2.05 8.49 -9.83
CA ASN A 369 3.23 8.75 -10.66
C ASN A 369 3.21 10.15 -11.30
N ILE A 370 2.02 10.66 -11.65
CA ILE A 370 1.88 12.00 -12.27
C ILE A 370 2.35 13.09 -11.30
N LEU A 371 1.96 13.02 -10.03
CA LEU A 371 2.42 13.99 -9.02
C LEU A 371 3.91 13.84 -8.71
N ALA A 372 4.43 12.60 -8.74
CA ALA A 372 5.87 12.37 -8.60
C ALA A 372 6.66 12.97 -9.77
N ASP A 373 6.15 12.85 -11.00
CA ASP A 373 6.72 13.47 -12.20
C ASP A 373 6.69 14.99 -12.10
N GLU A 374 5.57 15.58 -11.64
CA GLU A 374 5.44 17.04 -11.44
C GLU A 374 6.51 17.58 -10.48
N ILE A 375 6.72 16.92 -9.34
CA ILE A 375 7.76 17.31 -8.39
C ILE A 375 9.14 17.19 -9.03
N ALA A 376 9.43 16.07 -9.69
CA ALA A 376 10.74 15.83 -10.32
C ALA A 376 11.06 16.88 -11.39
N LEU A 377 10.09 17.25 -12.23
CA LEU A 377 10.23 18.30 -13.24
C LEU A 377 10.56 19.64 -12.60
N LYS A 378 9.78 20.07 -11.59
CA LYS A 378 10.02 21.34 -10.88
C LYS A 378 11.39 21.39 -10.21
N LEU A 379 11.89 20.25 -9.71
CA LEU A 379 13.23 20.17 -9.13
C LEU A 379 14.33 20.35 -10.20
N LEU A 380 14.19 19.78 -11.40
CA LEU A 380 15.13 20.00 -12.50
C LEU A 380 15.06 21.43 -13.05
N GLU A 381 13.84 21.96 -13.22
CA GLU A 381 13.59 23.33 -13.69
C GLU A 381 14.20 24.39 -12.76
N SER A 382 14.35 24.09 -11.47
CA SER A 382 15.00 24.99 -10.50
C SER A 382 16.45 25.31 -10.83
N ARG A 383 17.15 24.45 -11.59
CA ARG A 383 18.61 24.52 -11.86
C ARG A 383 19.48 24.54 -10.59
N ILE A 384 18.94 24.10 -9.46
CA ILE A 384 19.68 23.88 -8.21
C ILE A 384 20.01 22.39 -8.04
N ILE A 385 19.09 21.52 -8.50
CA ILE A 385 19.26 20.07 -8.56
C ILE A 385 19.38 19.69 -10.04
N TYR A 386 20.45 18.98 -10.38
CA TYR A 386 20.70 18.46 -11.71
C TYR A 386 20.56 16.93 -11.72
N GLU A 387 20.67 16.32 -12.90
CA GLU A 387 20.44 14.89 -13.10
C GLU A 387 21.31 13.98 -12.21
N ASP A 388 22.54 14.41 -11.88
CA ASP A 388 23.47 13.71 -10.99
C ASP A 388 22.96 13.57 -9.54
N LYS A 389 21.99 14.41 -9.14
CA LYS A 389 21.46 14.49 -7.78
C LYS A 389 20.02 14.00 -7.64
N LEU A 390 19.32 13.77 -8.75
CA LEU A 390 17.91 13.38 -8.76
C LEU A 390 17.75 11.97 -9.31
N THR A 391 16.94 11.17 -8.63
CA THR A 391 16.41 9.91 -9.17
C THR A 391 14.90 9.96 -9.15
N ARG A 392 14.27 9.64 -10.28
CA ARG A 392 12.83 9.37 -10.39
C ARG A 392 12.62 7.86 -10.44
N LEU A 393 12.33 7.25 -9.29
CA LEU A 393 12.16 5.80 -9.21
C LEU A 393 10.74 5.39 -9.64
N VAL A 394 10.61 4.60 -10.70
CA VAL A 394 9.33 4.23 -11.31
C VAL A 394 9.11 2.72 -11.28
N SER A 395 7.85 2.31 -11.36
CA SER A 395 7.50 0.90 -11.56
C SER A 395 7.68 0.51 -13.04
N VAL A 396 7.92 -0.78 -13.28
CA VAL A 396 8.00 -1.36 -14.64
C VAL A 396 6.77 -1.01 -15.48
N ASN A 397 5.60 -0.94 -14.84
CA ASN A 397 4.35 -0.63 -15.51
C ASN A 397 4.26 0.83 -15.98
N TYR A 398 4.88 1.75 -15.23
CA TYR A 398 4.84 3.18 -15.55
C TYR A 398 6.01 3.65 -16.42
N ALA A 399 7.11 2.89 -16.50
CA ALA A 399 8.34 3.31 -17.17
C ALA A 399 8.17 3.82 -18.63
N ARG A 400 7.19 3.29 -19.37
CA ARG A 400 6.89 3.74 -20.75
C ARG A 400 6.08 5.04 -20.82
N ASN A 401 5.45 5.43 -19.73
CA ASN A 401 4.57 6.60 -19.63
C ASN A 401 5.24 7.78 -18.91
N VAL A 402 6.50 7.63 -18.51
CA VAL A 402 7.29 8.68 -17.89
C VAL A 402 7.45 9.85 -18.86
N ASN A 403 7.36 11.08 -18.34
CA ASN A 403 7.62 12.28 -19.12
C ASN A 403 9.01 12.24 -19.81
N GLU A 404 9.09 12.66 -21.08
CA GLU A 404 10.34 12.68 -21.85
C GLU A 404 11.48 13.41 -21.13
N ASN A 405 11.19 14.54 -20.47
CA ASN A 405 12.17 15.35 -19.74
C ASN A 405 12.67 14.68 -18.45
N LEU A 406 12.06 13.57 -18.03
CA LEU A 406 12.47 12.81 -16.85
C LEU A 406 13.18 11.50 -17.20
N LYS A 407 13.25 11.11 -18.48
CA LYS A 407 13.82 9.80 -18.86
C LYS A 407 15.26 9.63 -18.40
N SER A 408 16.09 10.68 -18.47
CA SER A 408 17.51 10.67 -18.04
C SER A 408 17.70 10.42 -16.54
N VAL A 409 16.72 10.81 -15.71
CA VAL A 409 16.75 10.64 -14.26
C VAL A 409 15.87 9.48 -13.77
N SER A 410 15.14 8.82 -14.68
CA SER A 410 14.17 7.80 -14.31
C SER A 410 14.78 6.42 -14.30
N VAL A 411 14.55 5.70 -13.20
CA VAL A 411 15.11 4.36 -12.98
C VAL A 411 14.00 3.40 -12.58
N ILE A 412 14.05 2.20 -13.14
CA ILE A 412 13.26 1.06 -12.66
C ILE A 412 14.12 0.34 -11.64
N PHE A 413 13.56 0.07 -10.46
CA PHE A 413 14.26 -0.73 -9.47
C PHE A 413 14.70 -2.08 -10.04
N THR A 414 16.01 -2.35 -10.00
CA THR A 414 16.57 -3.69 -10.22
C THR A 414 17.36 -4.07 -8.99
N ASP A 415 17.49 -5.37 -8.72
CA ASP A 415 18.28 -5.84 -7.60
C ASP A 415 19.72 -6.16 -7.99
N ASP A 416 20.18 -5.64 -9.13
CA ASP A 416 21.56 -5.75 -9.59
C ASP A 416 22.47 -4.93 -8.66
N PRO A 417 23.40 -5.56 -7.92
CA PRO A 417 24.29 -4.85 -7.03
C PRO A 417 25.21 -3.84 -7.76
N HIS A 418 25.45 -4.03 -9.07
CA HIS A 418 26.35 -3.22 -9.87
C HIS A 418 25.70 -1.98 -10.51
N ASP A 419 24.37 -1.85 -10.44
CA ASP A 419 23.61 -0.72 -11.00
C ASP A 419 22.80 0.00 -9.91
N ASN A 420 23.50 0.56 -8.91
CA ASN A 420 22.88 1.22 -7.76
C ASN A 420 23.35 2.66 -7.51
N ASP A 421 24.09 3.27 -8.44
CA ASP A 421 24.54 4.67 -8.28
C ASP A 421 23.36 5.63 -8.13
N TRP A 422 22.24 5.34 -8.80
CA TRP A 422 20.98 6.07 -8.67
C TRP A 422 20.45 6.08 -7.24
N PHE A 423 20.69 5.03 -6.46
CA PHE A 423 20.24 4.93 -5.07
C PHE A 423 21.02 5.91 -4.19
N TYR A 424 22.27 6.22 -4.56
CA TYR A 424 23.10 7.14 -3.83
C TYR A 424 22.95 8.61 -4.23
N ARG A 425 21.98 8.96 -5.08
CA ARG A 425 21.67 10.36 -5.39
C ARG A 425 21.04 11.09 -4.20
N LYS A 426 21.04 12.42 -4.25
CA LYS A 426 20.67 13.31 -3.13
C LYS A 426 19.17 13.26 -2.83
N VAL A 427 18.36 13.19 -3.89
CA VAL A 427 16.90 13.22 -3.84
C VAL A 427 16.35 12.06 -4.68
N ILE A 428 15.49 11.23 -4.07
CA ILE A 428 14.74 10.20 -4.78
C ILE A 428 13.26 10.56 -4.73
N VAL A 429 12.62 10.65 -5.90
CA VAL A 429 11.18 10.92 -6.05
C VAL A 429 10.49 9.66 -6.57
N THR A 430 9.46 9.19 -5.86
CA THR A 430 8.75 7.94 -6.16
C THR A 430 7.31 8.00 -5.65
N THR A 431 6.52 6.95 -5.88
CA THR A 431 5.25 6.75 -5.17
C THR A 431 5.47 6.00 -3.86
N CYS A 432 4.57 6.15 -2.88
CA CYS A 432 4.64 5.43 -1.60
C CYS A 432 4.77 3.91 -1.80
N ASN A 433 3.94 3.34 -2.67
CA ASN A 433 3.96 1.90 -2.99
C ASN A 433 5.28 1.47 -3.64
N ASN A 434 5.84 2.27 -4.54
CA ASN A 434 7.10 1.92 -5.20
C ASN A 434 8.32 2.12 -4.28
N ALA A 435 8.22 2.98 -3.25
CA ALA A 435 9.27 3.18 -2.25
C ALA A 435 9.62 1.88 -1.49
N GLY A 436 8.64 0.99 -1.27
CA GLY A 436 8.88 -0.28 -0.58
C GLY A 436 9.87 -1.21 -1.27
N ASN A 437 10.18 -1.00 -2.56
CA ASN A 437 11.26 -1.73 -3.24
C ASN A 437 12.64 -1.42 -2.64
N LEU A 438 12.80 -0.26 -1.99
CA LEU A 438 14.05 0.16 -1.36
C LEU A 438 14.36 -0.62 -0.07
N TYR A 439 13.41 -1.36 0.52
CA TYR A 439 13.69 -2.16 1.72
C TYR A 439 14.80 -3.17 1.51
N CYS A 440 14.93 -3.76 0.32
CA CYS A 440 15.98 -4.73 0.04
C CYS A 440 17.39 -4.10 -0.07
N MET A 441 17.46 -2.80 -0.33
CA MET A 441 18.71 -2.03 -0.38
C MET A 441 19.18 -1.64 1.02
N LEU A 442 18.24 -1.50 1.96
CA LEU A 442 18.49 -1.04 3.32
C LEU A 442 18.70 -2.24 4.24
N LYS A 443 19.86 -2.89 4.14
CA LYS A 443 20.32 -3.92 5.09
C LYS A 443 20.73 -3.29 6.43
N ASN A 444 19.81 -2.60 7.11
CA ASN A 444 20.00 -1.83 8.36
C ASN A 444 20.75 -0.49 8.22
N SER A 445 20.84 0.08 7.01
CA SER A 445 21.54 1.35 6.79
C SER A 445 20.64 2.57 6.98
N MET A 446 21.11 3.59 7.72
CA MET A 446 20.49 4.92 7.81
C MET A 446 20.72 5.75 6.53
N HIS A 447 20.12 5.35 5.41
CA HIS A 447 20.36 6.03 4.13
C HIS A 447 19.65 7.38 4.05
N PHE A 448 18.35 7.41 4.35
CA PHE A 448 17.52 8.61 4.21
C PHE A 448 17.43 9.38 5.53
N THR A 449 17.50 10.71 5.42
CA THR A 449 17.41 11.62 6.57
C THR A 449 16.07 12.37 6.62
N HIS A 450 15.39 12.48 5.49
CA HIS A 450 14.12 13.18 5.32
C HIS A 450 13.18 12.30 4.48
N CYS A 451 11.93 12.16 4.92
CA CYS A 451 10.81 11.63 4.15
C CYS A 451 9.81 12.77 3.96
N ILE A 452 9.44 13.07 2.72
CA ILE A 452 8.37 14.02 2.42
C ILE A 452 7.30 13.27 1.64
N ILE A 453 6.07 13.23 2.15
CA ILE A 453 4.92 12.64 1.46
C ILE A 453 4.01 13.77 1.00
N ASP A 454 4.01 14.06 -0.30
CA ASP A 454 3.10 15.04 -0.91
C ASP A 454 1.73 14.40 -1.18
N ASP A 455 0.65 15.15 -0.90
CA ASP A 455 -0.74 14.69 -1.03
C ASP A 455 -1.05 13.40 -0.21
N SER A 456 -0.53 13.37 1.02
CA SER A 456 -0.63 12.24 1.96
C SER A 456 -2.07 11.91 2.38
N THR A 457 -3.04 12.81 2.17
CA THR A 457 -4.47 12.56 2.47
C THR A 457 -5.12 11.50 1.60
N LYS A 458 -4.47 11.10 0.51
CA LYS A 458 -4.91 10.01 -0.38
C LYS A 458 -4.14 8.72 -0.17
N THR A 459 -3.34 8.64 0.88
CA THR A 459 -2.52 7.46 1.22
C THR A 459 -3.00 6.94 2.57
N SER A 460 -3.31 5.65 2.65
CA SER A 460 -3.66 5.04 3.95
C SER A 460 -2.48 5.12 4.92
N GLU A 461 -2.74 5.04 6.21
CA GLU A 461 -1.66 5.08 7.20
C GLU A 461 -0.59 4.00 6.98
N PRO A 462 -0.91 2.70 6.79
CA PRO A 462 0.10 1.69 6.49
C PRO A 462 0.91 1.96 5.21
N GLU A 463 0.28 2.51 4.17
CA GLU A 463 1.00 2.89 2.94
C GLU A 463 1.96 4.06 3.17
N ALA A 464 1.58 5.04 4.00
CA ALA A 464 2.49 6.12 4.38
C ALA A 464 3.68 5.57 5.19
N LEU A 465 3.45 4.55 6.02
CA LEU A 465 4.51 3.86 6.76
C LEU A 465 5.52 3.16 5.87
N VAL A 466 5.14 2.71 4.66
CA VAL A 466 6.08 2.14 3.70
C VAL A 466 7.23 3.11 3.40
N ALA A 467 6.90 4.39 3.18
CA ALA A 467 7.90 5.43 2.94
C ALA A 467 8.59 5.86 4.24
N ILE A 468 7.84 6.06 5.32
CA ILE A 468 8.35 6.54 6.62
C ILE A 468 9.33 5.54 7.24
N GLY A 469 9.06 4.24 7.14
CA GLY A 469 9.92 3.17 7.69
C GLY A 469 11.33 3.17 7.10
N LEU A 470 11.53 3.75 5.90
CA LEU A 470 12.85 3.91 5.27
C LEU A 470 13.69 5.03 5.92
N VAL A 471 13.08 5.85 6.78
CA VAL A 471 13.68 7.03 7.45
C VAL A 471 13.62 6.92 8.98
N ALA A 472 12.64 6.19 9.52
CA ALA A 472 12.27 6.21 10.93
C ALA A 472 13.36 5.66 11.87
N ALA A 473 14.19 4.71 11.44
CA ALA A 473 15.28 4.10 12.22
C ALA A 473 16.33 5.09 12.81
N ALA A 474 16.24 6.38 12.47
CA ALA A 474 17.31 7.37 12.60
C ALA A 474 16.93 8.71 13.27
N CYS A 475 15.74 8.88 13.84
CA CYS A 475 15.21 10.20 14.22
C CYS A 475 15.17 11.19 13.03
N GLY A 476 14.86 10.68 11.83
CA GLY A 476 14.78 11.48 10.61
C GLY A 476 13.60 12.45 10.60
N VAL A 477 13.58 13.34 9.61
CA VAL A 477 12.48 14.29 9.40
C VAL A 477 11.38 13.61 8.60
N VAL A 478 10.14 13.69 9.08
CA VAL A 478 8.96 13.34 8.28
C VAL A 478 8.12 14.59 8.04
N VAL A 479 7.77 14.84 6.79
CA VAL A 479 6.86 15.91 6.37
C VAL A 479 5.69 15.28 5.64
N LEU A 480 4.48 15.59 6.09
CA LEU A 480 3.23 15.18 5.45
C LEU A 480 2.57 16.44 4.88
N THR A 481 2.15 16.41 3.62
CA THR A 481 1.33 17.49 3.06
C THR A 481 -0.02 16.95 2.64
N GLY A 482 -1.02 17.82 2.58
CA GLY A 482 -2.32 17.43 2.04
C GLY A 482 -3.43 18.40 2.37
N ASP A 483 -4.63 17.96 2.08
CA ASP A 483 -5.85 18.72 2.29
C ASP A 483 -6.90 17.84 2.99
N PRO A 484 -7.23 18.13 4.27
CA PRO A 484 -8.20 17.36 5.04
C PRO A 484 -9.60 17.27 4.42
N SER A 485 -9.93 18.17 3.50
CA SER A 485 -11.22 18.17 2.80
C SER A 485 -11.23 17.31 1.53
N GLN A 486 -10.09 16.73 1.13
CA GLN A 486 -10.03 15.84 -0.03
C GLN A 486 -10.48 14.42 0.29
N ILE A 487 -10.76 13.68 -0.79
CA ILE A 487 -11.24 12.30 -0.74
C ILE A 487 -10.16 11.40 -0.10
N ARG A 488 -10.62 10.52 0.79
CA ARG A 488 -9.80 9.50 1.48
C ARG A 488 -9.40 8.36 0.54
N PRO A 489 -8.33 7.61 0.84
CA PRO A 489 -7.97 6.41 0.09
C PRO A 489 -9.15 5.42 0.03
N ASN A 490 -9.27 4.73 -1.11
CA ASN A 490 -10.26 3.67 -1.28
C ASN A 490 -9.91 2.48 -0.38
N CYS A 491 -10.91 1.87 0.22
CA CYS A 491 -10.80 0.69 1.07
C CYS A 491 -12.03 -0.17 0.80
N GLU A 492 -11.85 -1.36 0.25
CA GLU A 492 -12.90 -2.25 -0.22
C GLU A 492 -13.64 -2.93 0.94
N SER A 493 -12.94 -3.36 1.97
CA SER A 493 -13.50 -3.96 3.19
C SER A 493 -14.23 -2.91 4.02
N PRO A 494 -15.57 -3.02 4.20
CA PRO A 494 -16.30 -2.11 5.07
C PRO A 494 -15.78 -2.16 6.51
N ILE A 495 -15.48 -3.36 7.02
CA ILE A 495 -14.89 -3.57 8.35
C ILE A 495 -13.60 -2.76 8.49
N SER A 496 -12.72 -2.85 7.49
CA SER A 496 -11.45 -2.14 7.54
C SER A 496 -11.62 -0.63 7.44
N ARG A 497 -12.53 -0.18 6.58
CA ARG A 497 -12.87 1.23 6.37
C ARG A 497 -13.39 1.87 7.66
N TYR A 498 -14.37 1.26 8.33
CA TYR A 498 -14.97 1.78 9.56
C TYR A 498 -14.00 1.84 10.73
N ASN A 499 -13.05 0.91 10.76
CA ASN A 499 -12.09 0.82 11.85
C ASN A 499 -10.78 1.60 11.56
N GLY A 500 -10.78 2.44 10.52
CA GLY A 500 -9.75 3.46 10.29
C GLY A 500 -8.68 3.10 9.25
N LEU A 501 -8.81 2.02 8.48
CA LEU A 501 -7.82 1.70 7.43
C LEU A 501 -7.79 2.77 6.33
N SER A 502 -8.94 3.35 6.01
CA SER A 502 -9.06 4.45 5.06
C SER A 502 -8.65 5.80 5.63
N ASP A 503 -8.23 5.87 6.90
CA ASP A 503 -7.84 7.11 7.53
C ASP A 503 -6.34 7.36 7.31
N PRO A 504 -5.96 8.44 6.61
CA PRO A 504 -4.56 8.81 6.45
C PRO A 504 -3.92 9.17 7.78
N LEU A 505 -2.65 8.80 7.95
CA LEU A 505 -1.84 9.14 9.13
C LEU A 505 -1.92 10.63 9.46
N MET A 506 -1.87 11.50 8.44
CA MET A 506 -1.97 12.95 8.61
C MET A 506 -3.26 13.36 9.32
N LEU A 507 -4.41 12.80 8.91
CA LEU A 507 -5.71 13.14 9.49
C LEU A 507 -5.85 12.60 10.90
N ARG A 508 -5.37 11.38 11.15
CA ARG A 508 -5.33 10.82 12.50
C ARG A 508 -4.50 11.69 13.43
N LEU A 509 -3.29 12.08 13.04
CA LEU A 509 -2.43 12.94 13.86
C LEU A 509 -3.12 14.27 14.22
N MET A 510 -3.82 14.89 13.27
CA MET A 510 -4.55 16.15 13.47
C MET A 510 -5.69 16.07 14.50
N GLN A 511 -6.10 14.87 14.91
CA GLN A 511 -7.13 14.65 15.94
C GLN A 511 -6.57 14.59 17.37
N TYR A 512 -5.24 14.62 17.53
CA TYR A 512 -4.60 14.48 18.85
C TYR A 512 -3.59 15.60 19.11
N THR A 513 -3.41 15.93 20.39
CA THR A 513 -2.29 16.77 20.84
C THR A 513 -0.97 16.16 20.38
N PRO A 514 -0.01 16.93 19.84
CA PRO A 514 0.08 18.39 19.79
C PRO A 514 -0.48 19.08 18.53
N TYR A 515 -1.20 18.34 17.66
CA TYR A 515 -1.71 18.84 16.38
C TYR A 515 -3.12 19.43 16.46
N LEU A 516 -3.84 19.19 17.55
CA LEU A 516 -5.16 19.76 17.79
C LEU A 516 -5.17 21.28 17.67
N THR A 517 -6.29 21.80 17.19
CA THR A 517 -6.51 23.25 17.14
C THR A 517 -6.61 23.83 18.54
N SER A 518 -6.11 25.04 18.70
CA SER A 518 -6.15 25.79 19.96
C SER A 518 -6.22 27.29 19.68
N GLU A 519 -7.03 28.01 20.46
CA GLU A 519 -7.10 29.48 20.43
C GLU A 519 -5.73 30.14 20.65
N LYS A 520 -4.83 29.48 21.39
CA LYS A 520 -3.43 29.91 21.57
C LYS A 520 -2.72 30.19 20.24
N PHE A 521 -3.09 29.47 19.18
CA PHE A 521 -2.46 29.55 17.88
C PHE A 521 -3.35 30.15 16.79
N LYS A 522 -4.35 30.96 17.16
CA LYS A 522 -5.28 31.61 16.21
C LYS A 522 -4.57 32.32 15.05
N LYS A 523 -3.44 32.99 15.32
CA LYS A 523 -2.61 33.68 14.30
C LYS A 523 -1.96 32.74 13.26
N PHE A 524 -1.96 31.44 13.50
CA PHE A 524 -1.42 30.39 12.64
C PHE A 524 -2.53 29.45 12.13
N GLY A 525 -3.75 29.97 12.00
CA GLY A 525 -4.92 29.18 11.57
C GLY A 525 -5.43 28.22 12.65
N GLY A 526 -5.10 28.47 13.92
CA GLY A 526 -5.51 27.64 15.06
C GLY A 526 -4.54 26.49 15.37
N TYR A 527 -3.49 26.27 14.58
CA TYR A 527 -2.59 25.14 14.77
C TYR A 527 -1.23 25.53 15.37
N ASN A 528 -0.63 24.62 16.14
CA ASN A 528 0.71 24.80 16.70
C ASN A 528 1.76 24.89 15.56
N PRO A 529 2.44 26.04 15.36
CA PRO A 529 3.32 26.26 14.21
C PRO A 529 4.61 25.41 14.23
N TYR A 530 4.90 24.75 15.36
CA TYR A 530 5.98 23.76 15.43
C TYR A 530 5.62 22.44 14.75
N TYR A 531 4.32 22.14 14.59
CA TYR A 531 3.83 20.86 14.07
C TYR A 531 3.06 21.02 12.76
N ILE A 532 2.29 22.10 12.60
CA ILE A 532 1.47 22.33 11.39
C ILE A 532 1.69 23.76 10.88
N THR A 533 1.86 23.89 9.57
CA THR A 533 1.59 25.16 8.87
C THR A 533 0.36 25.00 7.98
N LYS A 534 -0.63 25.84 8.20
CA LYS A 534 -1.76 26.04 7.28
C LYS A 534 -1.35 27.05 6.21
N LEU A 535 -1.44 26.66 4.93
CA LEU A 535 -1.24 27.53 3.79
C LEU A 535 -2.52 28.30 3.50
N ASP A 536 -2.37 29.59 3.25
CA ASP A 536 -3.45 30.46 2.82
C ASP A 536 -3.48 30.51 1.30
N VAL A 537 -4.67 30.73 0.74
CA VAL A 537 -4.81 31.08 -0.68
C VAL A 537 -4.03 32.37 -0.90
N ALA A 538 -3.20 32.41 -1.94
CA ALA A 538 -2.56 33.65 -2.35
C ALA A 538 -3.67 34.66 -2.69
N TYR A 539 -3.96 35.58 -1.79
CA TYR A 539 -4.71 36.77 -2.15
C TYR A 539 -3.78 37.61 -3.03
N ASP A 540 -4.17 37.84 -4.28
CA ASP A 540 -3.55 38.81 -5.21
C ASP A 540 -3.71 40.28 -4.72
N GLY A 541 -3.76 40.52 -3.40
CA GLY A 541 -4.28 41.75 -2.80
C GLY A 541 -3.30 42.58 -1.96
N GLU A 542 -2.07 42.12 -1.70
CA GLU A 542 -1.05 42.96 -1.03
C GLU A 542 0.27 42.86 -1.79
N LYS A 543 0.32 43.57 -2.94
CA LYS A 543 1.57 44.03 -3.56
C LYS A 543 2.01 45.34 -2.93
#